data_AF-A0A6C0H6M2-F1
#
_entry.id   AF-A0A6C0H6M2-F1
#
_cell.length_a   1.000
_cell.length_b   1.000
_cell.length_c   1.000
_cell.angle_alpha   90.00
_cell.angle_beta   90.00
_cell.angle_gamma   90.00
#
_symmetry.space_group_name_H-M   'P 1'
#
loop_
_entity.id
_entity.type
_entity.pdbx_description
1 polymer ?
#
loop_
_entity_poly.entity_id
_entity_poly.type
_entity_poly.pdbx_seq_one_letter_code
_entity_poly.pdbx_strand_id
1 'polypeptide(L)' 'MSYETLTFWLYIQQQCGTDIEKFKGLFGSKIDMLPNKVVSSRTIRKVLTVDTIQKEILFRKIWMEYFETKLNGA' A
#
# COMPACT_ATOMS: atom_id res chain seq x y z
N MET A 1 23.18 2.08 5.52
CA MET A 1 21.85 2.44 6.04
C MET A 1 21.04 1.17 6.11
N SER A 2 20.63 0.72 7.29
CA SER A 2 19.76 -0.44 7.43
C SER A 2 18.49 -0.18 6.65
N TYR A 3 18.18 -1.01 5.66
CA TYR A 3 16.86 -1.04 5.03
C TYR A 3 15.84 -1.42 6.11
N GLU A 4 15.41 -0.42 6.90
CA GLU A 4 14.21 -0.54 7.71
C GLU A 4 13.14 -1.08 6.77
N THR A 5 12.62 -2.25 7.13
CA THR A 5 11.91 -3.12 6.21
C THR A 5 10.76 -2.35 5.57
N LEU A 6 10.90 -1.91 4.30
CA LEU A 6 9.89 -1.08 3.63
C LEU A 6 8.53 -1.75 3.77
N THR A 7 7.67 -1.19 4.62
CA THR A 7 6.33 -1.72 4.86
C THR A 7 5.39 -1.14 3.81
N PHE A 8 4.26 -1.79 3.58
CA PHE A 8 3.27 -1.24 2.66
C PHE A 8 2.81 0.16 3.12
N TRP A 9 2.65 0.37 4.43
CA TRP A 9 2.34 1.69 4.97
C TRP A 9 3.45 2.71 4.68
N LEU A 10 4.72 2.39 4.95
CA LEU A 10 5.86 3.28 4.64
C LEU A 10 5.93 3.61 3.16
N TYR A 11 5.71 2.62 2.29
CA TYR A 11 5.67 2.81 0.85
C TYR A 11 4.60 3.84 0.44
N ILE A 12 3.37 3.71 0.93
CA ILE A 12 2.29 4.68 0.64
C ILE A 12 2.65 6.08 1.16
N GLN A 13 3.29 6.19 2.33
CA GLN A 13 3.64 7.49 2.91
C GLN A 13 4.78 8.19 2.15
N GLN A 14 5.81 7.44 1.76
CA GLN A 14 7.01 7.98 1.11
C GLN A 14 6.81 8.28 -0.38
N GLN A 15 5.88 7.57 -1.04
CA GLN A 15 5.70 7.71 -2.47
C GLN A 15 4.68 8.80 -2.85
N CYS A 16 5.01 9.49 -3.93
CA CYS A 16 4.19 10.51 -4.57
C CYS A 16 3.90 10.09 -6.01
N GLY A 17 2.65 10.28 -6.44
CA GLY A 17 2.20 9.94 -7.79
C GLY A 17 0.69 9.91 -7.88
N THR A 18 0.16 10.12 -9.08
CA THR A 18 -1.29 10.24 -9.32
C THR A 18 -2.09 9.06 -8.77
N ASP A 19 -1.59 7.84 -8.90
CA ASP A 19 -2.28 6.65 -8.37
C ASP A 19 -2.17 6.52 -6.85
N ILE A 20 -1.04 6.93 -6.26
CA ILE A 20 -0.87 6.97 -4.80
C ILE A 20 -1.76 8.03 -4.18
N GLU A 21 -1.90 9.20 -4.80
CA GLU A 21 -2.82 10.25 -4.35
C GLU A 21 -4.29 9.79 -4.48
N LYS A 22 -4.65 9.15 -5.60
CA LYS A 22 -5.96 8.50 -5.75
C LYS A 22 -6.18 7.44 -4.68
N PHE A 23 -5.17 6.63 -4.37
CA PHE A 23 -5.24 5.61 -3.34
C PHE A 23 -5.45 6.25 -1.96
N LYS A 24 -4.70 7.32 -1.65
CA LYS A 24 -4.86 8.13 -0.43
C LYS A 24 -6.26 8.73 -0.33
N GLY A 25 -6.79 9.30 -1.42
CA GLY A 25 -8.15 9.83 -1.46
C GLY A 25 -9.23 8.75 -1.30
N LEU A 26 -9.03 7.57 -1.90
CA LEU A 26 -10.03 6.49 -1.90
C LEU A 26 -10.13 5.76 -0.55
N PHE A 27 -9.01 5.60 0.15
CA PHE A 27 -8.96 4.88 1.42
C PHE A 27 -8.86 5.78 2.65
N GLY A 28 -8.45 7.04 2.49
CA GLY A 28 -8.44 8.07 3.52
C GLY A 28 -7.81 7.61 4.83
N SER A 29 -8.54 7.80 5.93
CA SER A 29 -8.13 7.44 7.30
C SER A 29 -7.82 5.96 7.50
N LYS A 30 -8.24 5.05 6.60
CA LYS A 30 -7.92 3.62 6.72
C LYS A 30 -6.45 3.33 6.44
N ILE A 31 -5.77 4.24 5.74
CA ILE A 31 -4.32 4.13 5.51
C ILE A 31 -3.56 4.28 6.83
N ASP A 32 -4.02 5.15 7.72
CA ASP A 32 -3.39 5.35 9.03
C ASP A 32 -3.57 4.13 9.97
N MET A 33 -4.55 3.28 9.68
CA MET A 33 -4.76 2.00 10.36
C MET A 33 -3.89 0.86 9.82
N LEU A 34 -3.14 1.09 8.74
CA LEU A 34 -2.27 0.05 8.19
C LEU A 34 -1.13 -0.25 9.17
N PRO A 35 -0.79 -1.53 9.37
CA PRO A 35 0.30 -1.90 10.24
C PRO A 35 1.64 -1.44 9.64
N ASN A 36 2.46 -0.77 10.45
CA ASN A 36 3.86 -0.51 10.10
C ASN A 36 4.73 -1.76 10.31
N LYS A 37 4.37 -2.84 9.61
CA LYS A 37 5.15 -4.09 9.49
C LYS A 37 4.76 -4.83 8.22
N VAL A 38 5.61 -5.73 7.75
CA VAL A 38 5.28 -6.59 6.60
C VAL A 38 4.14 -7.52 6.98
N VAL A 39 3.05 -7.46 6.22
CA VAL A 39 1.88 -8.34 6.36
C VAL A 39 1.40 -8.78 4.99
N SER A 40 0.57 -9.81 4.97
CA SER A 40 -0.03 -10.31 3.72
C SER A 40 -0.95 -9.27 3.07
N SER A 41 -1.10 -9.34 1.75
CA SER A 41 -2.09 -8.55 1.00
C SER A 41 -3.51 -8.73 1.53
N ARG A 42 -3.85 -9.94 2.03
CA ARG A 42 -5.14 -10.23 2.67
C ARG A 42 -5.37 -9.36 3.91
N THR A 43 -4.34 -9.17 4.74
CA THR A 43 -4.41 -8.32 5.93
C THR A 43 -4.66 -6.86 5.53
N ILE A 44 -3.90 -6.35 4.58
CA ILE A 44 -4.04 -4.98 4.07
C ILE A 44 -5.44 -4.75 3.46
N ARG A 45 -5.93 -5.68 2.62
CA ARG A 45 -7.28 -5.60 2.02
C ARG A 45 -8.38 -5.53 3.07
N LYS A 46 -8.25 -6.27 4.18
CA LYS A 46 -9.21 -6.20 5.29
C LYS A 46 -9.21 -4.84 5.97
N VAL A 47 -8.04 -4.31 6.28
CA VAL A 47 -7.90 -2.98 6.93
C VAL A 47 -8.48 -1.88 6.04
N LEU A 48 -8.14 -1.89 4.75
CA LEU A 48 -8.62 -0.90 3.78
C LEU A 48 -10.10 -1.06 3.41
N THR A 49 -10.71 -2.19 3.71
CA THR A 49 -12.08 -2.55 3.29
C THR A 49 -12.24 -2.40 1.78
N VAL A 50 -11.49 -3.22 1.05
CA VAL A 50 -11.56 -3.30 -0.41
C VAL A 50 -12.82 -4.07 -0.81
N ASP A 51 -13.93 -3.35 -0.94
CA ASP A 51 -15.30 -3.87 -1.15
C ASP A 51 -15.90 -3.52 -2.52
N THR A 52 -15.22 -2.69 -3.32
CA THR A 52 -15.64 -2.34 -4.69
C THR A 52 -14.60 -2.75 -5.73
N ILE A 53 -15.05 -2.95 -6.96
CA ILE A 53 -14.17 -3.27 -8.10
C ILE A 53 -13.12 -2.17 -8.30
N GLN A 54 -13.50 -0.90 -8.17
CA GLN A 54 -12.58 0.23 -8.30
C GLN A 54 -11.47 0.19 -7.24
N LYS A 55 -11.83 -0.06 -5.97
CA LYS A 55 -10.86 -0.22 -4.87
C LYS A 55 -9.95 -1.42 -5.11
N GLU A 56 -10.48 -2.53 -5.63
CA GLU A 56 -9.70 -3.73 -5.92
C GLU A 56 -8.67 -3.50 -7.02
N ILE A 57 -9.05 -2.85 -8.12
CA ILE A 57 -8.16 -2.54 -9.24
C ILE A 57 -7.01 -1.64 -8.75
N LEU A 58 -7.36 -0.56 -8.04
CA LEU A 58 -6.37 0.38 -7.54
C LEU A 58 -5.47 -0.27 -6.48
N PHE A 59 -6.04 -1.08 -5.58
CA PHE A 59 -5.28 -1.82 -4.59
C PHE A 59 -4.27 -2.77 -5.22
N ARG A 60 -4.68 -3.57 -6.21
CA ARG A 60 -3.76 -4.52 -6.88
C ARG A 60 -2.61 -3.79 -7.57
N LYS A 61 -2.90 -2.70 -8.26
CA LYS A 61 -1.88 -1.88 -8.93
C LYS A 61 -0.82 -1.41 -7.94
N ILE A 62 -1.24 -0.70 -6.89
CA ILE A 62 -0.33 -0.16 -5.88
C ILE A 62 0.38 -1.27 -5.09
N TRP A 63 -0.29 -2.39 -4.83
CA TRP A 63 0.33 -3.55 -4.17
C TRP A 63 1.43 -4.18 -5.02
N MET A 64 1.24 -4.30 -6.33
CA MET A 64 2.26 -4.81 -7.24
C MET A 64 3.44 -3.85 -7.35
N GLU A 65 3.20 -2.55 -7.47
CA GLU A 65 4.27 -1.54 -7.50
C GLU A 65 5.11 -1.58 -6.21
N TYR A 66 4.46 -1.70 -5.04
CA TYR A 66 5.13 -1.93 -3.76
C TYR A 66 5.98 -3.20 -3.77
N PHE A 67 5.41 -4.31 -4.25
CA PHE A 67 6.07 -5.60 -4.27
C PHE A 67 7.30 -5.61 -5.20
N GLU A 68 7.20 -4.99 -6.37
CA GLU A 68 8.31 -4.79 -7.30
C GLU A 68 9.40 -3.89 -6.71
N THR A 69 9.02 -2.79 -6.04
CA THR A 69 9.98 -1.91 -5.33
C THR A 69 10.72 -2.69 -4.25
N LYS A 70 10.03 -3.58 -3.55
CA LYS A 70 10.60 -4.50 -2.56
C LYS A 70 11.57 -5.52 -3.16
N LEU A 71 11.32 -5.99 -4.38
CA LEU A 71 12.16 -6.97 -5.07
C LEU A 71 13.38 -6.33 -5.75
N ASN A 72 13.22 -5.16 -6.35
CA ASN A 72 14.27 -4.46 -7.10
C ASN A 72 15.18 -3.60 -6.21
N GLY A 73 14.80 -3.38 -4.95
CA GLY A 73 15.59 -2.66 -3.94
C GLY A 73 16.52 -3.56 -3.10
N ALA A 74 16.77 -4.80 -3.53
CA ALA A 74 17.66 -5.77 -2.90
C ALA A 74 19.00 -5.90 -3.65
#